data_AF-A0A7V2NLH1-F1
#
_entry.id   AF-A0A7V2NLH1-F1
#
_cell.length_a   1.000
_cell.length_b   1.000
_cell.length_c   1.000
_cell.angle_alpha   90.00
_cell.angle_beta   90.00
_cell.angle_gamma   90.00
#
_symmetry.space_group_name_H-M   'P 1'
#
loop_
_entity.id
_entity.type
_entity.pdbx_description
1 polymer ?
#
loop_
_entity_poly.entity_id
_entity_poly.type
_entity_poly.pdbx_seq_one_letter_code
_entity_poly.pdbx_strand_id
1 'polypeptide(L)' 'MCYYDYDDKPNWVRKASPDSFTSLNDGHFGNDDNIVFCGAATIPKANIKHGHKIGGFYSKDDQRMFYYNWQIQVTT' A
#
# COMPACT_ATOMS: atom_id res chain seq x y z
N MET A 1 12.11 9.85 -1.23
CA MET A 1 10.98 9.87 -2.19
C MET A 1 9.74 10.35 -1.45
N CYS A 2 9.06 11.40 -1.93
CA CYS A 2 7.81 11.90 -1.37
C CYS A 2 6.67 11.65 -2.36
N TYR A 3 5.47 11.36 -1.85
CA TYR A 3 4.23 11.47 -2.61
C TYR A 3 3.39 12.58 -1.95
N TYR A 4 2.62 13.29 -2.76
CA TYR A 4 1.66 14.27 -2.26
C TYR A 4 0.40 13.52 -1.85
N ASP A 5 0.03 13.63 -0.58
CA ASP A 5 -1.28 13.19 -0.12
C ASP A 5 -2.36 14.17 -0.60
N TYR A 6 -3.63 13.83 -0.34
CA TYR A 6 -4.78 14.66 -0.72
C TYR A 6 -4.75 16.08 -0.08
N ASP A 7 -3.92 16.30 0.95
CA ASP A 7 -3.78 17.57 1.66
C ASP A 7 -2.58 18.41 1.16
N ASP A 8 -2.01 18.08 -0.02
CA ASP A 8 -0.80 18.69 -0.59
C ASP A 8 0.42 18.65 0.33
N LYS A 9 0.42 17.75 1.34
CA LYS A 9 1.56 17.57 2.23
C LYS A 9 2.42 16.41 1.74
N PRO A 10 3.74 16.60 1.64
CA PRO A 10 4.64 15.51 1.31
C PRO A 10 4.66 14.52 2.47
N ASN A 11 4.17 13.31 2.23
CA ASN A 11 4.20 12.23 3.21
C ASN A 11 5.38 11.29 2.91
N TRP A 12 6.20 11.01 3.92
CA TRP A 12 7.45 10.30 3.75
C TRP A 12 7.26 8.81 4.05
N VAL A 13 7.38 7.95 3.03
CA VAL A 13 7.42 6.48 3.23
C VAL A 13 8.81 6.06 3.68
N ARG A 14 9.14 6.30 4.95
CA ARG A 14 10.51 6.10 5.49
C ARG A 14 11.08 4.69 5.32
N LYS A 15 10.21 3.69 5.23
CA LYS A 15 10.59 2.28 5.06
C LYS A 15 10.79 1.86 3.61
N ALA A 16 10.40 2.70 2.65
CA ALA A 16 10.52 2.37 1.25
C ALA A 16 11.97 2.47 0.78
N SER A 17 12.36 1.52 -0.06
CA SER A 17 13.59 1.64 -0.85
C SER A 17 13.44 2.77 -1.87
N PRO A 18 14.28 3.82 -1.86
CA PRO A 18 14.15 4.94 -2.78
C PRO A 18 14.39 4.54 -4.24
N ASP A 19 15.14 3.46 -4.48
CA ASP A 19 15.54 3.03 -5.83
C ASP A 19 14.41 2.30 -6.56
N SER A 20 13.45 1.73 -5.83
CA SER A 20 12.38 0.89 -6.37
C SER A 20 10.97 1.36 -5.99
N PHE A 21 10.84 2.40 -5.17
CA PHE A 21 9.54 2.87 -4.72
C PHE A 21 8.72 3.43 -5.87
N THR A 22 7.51 2.92 -6.02
CA THR A 22 6.51 3.33 -7.00
C THR A 22 5.20 3.67 -6.29
N SER A 23 4.67 4.87 -6.52
CA SER A 23 3.29 5.19 -6.15
C SER A 23 2.33 4.61 -7.18
N LEU A 24 1.20 4.08 -6.73
CA LEU A 24 0.14 3.58 -7.63
C LEU A 24 -0.77 4.70 -8.16
N ASN A 25 -0.43 5.97 -7.91
CA ASN A 25 -1.15 7.17 -8.35
C ASN A 25 -2.65 7.18 -7.99
N ASP A 26 -3.01 6.55 -6.86
CA ASP A 26 -4.37 6.49 -6.34
C ASP A 26 -4.55 7.27 -5.02
N GLY A 27 -3.52 8.03 -4.63
CA GLY A 27 -3.46 8.84 -3.41
C GLY A 27 -3.12 8.07 -2.13
N HIS A 28 -3.05 6.74 -2.17
CA HIS A 28 -2.94 5.93 -0.95
C HIS A 28 -1.91 4.81 -1.03
N PHE A 29 -1.84 4.07 -2.14
CA PHE A 29 -1.03 2.86 -2.22
C PHE A 29 0.26 3.09 -3.00
N GLY A 30 1.26 2.30 -2.63
CA GLY A 30 2.55 2.25 -3.28
C GLY A 30 3.22 0.93 -2.97
N ASN A 31 4.29 0.63 -3.68
CA ASN A 31 5.12 -0.54 -3.41
C ASN A 31 6.59 -0.22 -3.69
N ASP A 32 7.47 -1.04 -3.12
CA ASP A 32 8.83 -1.21 -3.59
C ASP A 32 9.06 -2.69 -3.90
N ASP A 33 10.30 -3.09 -4.19
CA ASP A 33 10.63 -4.48 -4.54
C ASP A 33 10.29 -5.51 -3.44
N ASN A 34 10.06 -5.06 -2.19
CA ASN A 34 9.91 -5.91 -1.02
C ASN A 34 8.64 -5.66 -0.19
N ILE A 35 8.00 -4.51 -0.33
CA ILE A 35 6.96 -4.04 0.59
C ILE A 35 5.82 -3.36 -0.18
N VAL A 36 4.59 -3.65 0.23
CA VAL A 36 3.40 -2.88 -0.16
C VAL A 36 3.06 -1.88 0.93
N PHE A 37 2.67 -0.67 0.54
CA PHE A 37 2.36 0.45 1.44
C PHE A 37 0.93 0.94 1.25
N CYS A 38 0.35 1.42 2.36
CA CYS A 38 -0.85 2.26 2.37
C CYS A 38 -0.51 3.51 3.19
N GLY A 39 -0.40 4.65 2.52
CA GLY A 39 0.21 5.86 3.04
C GLY A 39 1.68 5.61 3.43
N ALA A 40 2.06 6.09 4.62
CA ALA A 40 3.39 5.83 5.18
C ALA A 40 3.51 4.46 5.90
N ALA A 41 2.43 3.67 5.96
CA ALA A 41 2.41 2.38 6.65
C ALA A 41 2.67 1.22 5.69
N THR A 42 3.34 0.17 6.20
CA THR A 42 3.56 -1.09 5.48
C THR A 42 2.34 -1.99 5.64
N ILE A 43 1.94 -2.71 4.60
CA ILE A 43 0.94 -3.78 4.65
C ILE A 43 1.67 -5.11 4.83
N PRO A 44 1.73 -5.66 6.07
CA PRO A 44 2.54 -6.86 6.31
C PRO A 44 1.94 -8.06 5.58
N LYS A 45 2.80 -8.93 5.05
CA LYS A 45 2.44 -10.17 4.34
C LYS A 45 1.72 -9.99 2.99
N ALA A 46 1.45 -8.76 2.56
CA ALA A 46 0.89 -8.54 1.23
C ALA A 46 1.86 -9.10 0.17
N ASN A 47 1.32 -9.86 -0.78
CA ASN A 47 2.10 -10.29 -1.94
C ASN A 47 2.29 -9.11 -2.89
N ILE A 48 3.53 -8.69 -3.10
CA ILE A 48 3.89 -7.51 -3.90
C ILE A 48 3.47 -7.66 -5.37
N LYS A 49 3.54 -8.87 -5.93
CA LYS A 49 3.27 -9.12 -7.35
C LYS A 49 1.78 -9.22 -7.66
N HIS A 50 1.00 -9.73 -6.72
CA HIS A 50 -0.42 -10.05 -6.93
C HIS A 50 -1.36 -9.15 -6.12
N GLY A 51 -0.80 -8.26 -5.30
CA GLY A 51 -1.52 -7.26 -4.54
C GLY A 51 -2.12 -6.20 -5.46
N HIS A 52 -3.41 -5.90 -5.28
CA HIS A 52 -4.09 -4.82 -5.98
C HIS A 52 -5.18 -4.19 -5.12
N LYS A 53 -5.45 -2.92 -5.38
CA LYS A 53 -6.55 -2.19 -4.77
C LYS A 53 -7.89 -2.69 -5.32
N ILE A 54 -8.90 -2.81 -4.46
CA ILE A 54 -10.25 -3.23 -4.85
C ILE A 54 -11.32 -2.17 -4.56
N GLY A 55 -10.95 -1.02 -3.99
CA GLY A 55 -11.83 0.14 -3.79
C GLY A 55 -11.63 0.79 -2.43
N GLY A 56 -11.86 2.11 -2.31
CA GLY A 56 -11.64 2.84 -1.06
C GLY A 56 -10.25 2.58 -0.46
N PHE A 57 -10.20 2.12 0.80
CA PHE A 57 -8.98 1.67 1.47
C PHE A 57 -8.81 0.15 1.49
N TYR A 58 -9.54 -0.57 0.63
CA TYR A 58 -9.45 -2.01 0.52
C TYR A 58 -8.47 -2.44 -0.58
N SER A 59 -7.65 -3.42 -0.25
CA SER A 59 -6.77 -4.11 -1.19
C SER A 59 -6.80 -5.61 -0.93
N LYS A 60 -6.38 -6.41 -1.90
CA LYS A 60 -6.26 -7.85 -1.74
C LYS A 60 -5.07 -8.40 -2.50
N ASP A 61 -4.61 -9.57 -2.08
CA ASP A 61 -3.79 -10.47 -2.89
C ASP A 61 -4.56 -11.77 -3.17
N ASP A 62 -3.85 -12.84 -3.54
CA ASP A 62 -4.46 -14.15 -3.80
C ASP A 62 -5.01 -14.83 -2.54
N GLN A 63 -4.47 -14.49 -1.37
CA GLN A 63 -4.72 -15.19 -0.11
C GLN A 63 -5.43 -14.34 0.94
N ARG A 64 -5.36 -13.02 0.83
CA ARG A 64 -5.68 -12.08 1.90
C ARG A 64 -6.43 -10.88 1.36
N MET A 65 -7.27 -10.32 2.22
CA MET A 65 -7.83 -8.98 2.05
C MET A 65 -7.33 -8.07 3.16
N PHE A 66 -7.23 -6.80 2.83
CA PHE A 66 -6.73 -5.77 3.72
C PHE A 66 -7.66 -4.56 3.70
N TYR A 67 -7.80 -3.93 4.87
CA TYR A 67 -8.36 -2.59 5.02
C TYR A 67 -7.26 -1.69 5.59
N TYR A 68 -6.91 -0.62 4.86
CA TYR A 68 -5.64 0.09 5.04
C TYR A 68 -4.46 -0.89 5.04
N ASN A 69 -3.73 -0.97 6.15
CA ASN A 69 -2.58 -1.83 6.36
C ASN A 69 -2.90 -3.08 7.21
N TRP A 70 -4.18 -3.35 7.48
CA TRP A 70 -4.62 -4.42 8.37
C TRP A 70 -5.22 -5.56 7.56
N GLN A 71 -4.72 -6.78 7.77
CA GLN A 71 -5.34 -7.97 7.20
C GLN A 71 -6.71 -8.17 7.87
N ILE A 72 -7.74 -8.36 7.05
CA ILE A 72 -9.11 -8.66 7.50
C ILE A 72 -9.49 -10.09 7.09
N GLN A 73 -10.37 -10.70 7.87
CA GLN A 73 -11.01 -11.97 7.51
C GLN A 73 -12.46 -11.69 7.15
N VAL A 74 -12.91 -12.24 6.03
CA VAL A 74 -14.34 -12.25 5.69
C VAL A 74 -14.89 -13.58 6.13
N THR A 75 -15.74 -13.55 7.15
CA THR A 75 -16.61 -14.66 7.51
C THR A 75 -17.80 -14.66 6.57
N THR A 76 -17.86 -15.67 5.70
CA THR A 76 -19.07 -16.06 4.95
C THR A 76 -20.12 -16.66 5.87
#